data_AF-A0A7X4EUF1-F1
#
_entry.id   AF-A0A7X4EUF1-F1
#
_cell.length_a   1.000
_cell.length_b   1.000
_cell.length_c   1.000
_cell.angle_alpha   90.00
_cell.angle_beta   90.00
_cell.angle_gamma   90.00
#
_symmetry.space_group_name_H-M   'P 1'
#
loop_
_entity.id
_entity.type
_entity.pdbx_description
1 polymer ?
#
loop_
_entity_poly.entity_id
_entity_poly.type
_entity_poly.pdbx_seq_one_letter_code
_entity_poly.pdbx_strand_id
1 'polypeptide(L)'
;MPHVSPVCGLVSIAHSKATEVSCVESASHHSFYRIGGVRLAPVREGSLTVATASLREYNQADKPTEGTPMKQEMANSRFAAAAAPLWALAFLSLAACGPATDQATEEPMTDVEPAADTEPVTAVVYEGARVITGDGSDPIDNAAVVVDGGVIVAVGPAGEVSAPEGAATVDLSGMSVMPVIVDAHVHMNTSRDALVNDLRQRAWFGVGAAVSMGSDDTEEALAVRDEEIAGAARFRSAGLGITRPEPGRRVVHWINTEEEAREAVRTEAARNVDLIKLWVDDRDGQYEQLTPELYGAAIDEAHQHGIRVSAHIFDLEDAKGLLRADVDIYAHGVRDMDVDDEFIEMLAEQPDTVLIANMGARGVSTDLSWLAGAYSDEEIAELEAAADNPDIREAHGIQARNLARMSEAGVIVALGTDGNTPWAPHVEMEDMVLAGMSPADVIVAATRNAAATVGLDQMGAIEAGKSADFIVLEADPLEDITNTRRIASVYMRGEEVNRSSYGGM
;
A
#
# COMPACT_ATOMS: atom_id res chain seq x y z
N MET A 1 -30.82 -26.97 49.14
CA MET A 1 -31.82 -26.29 48.26
C MET A 1 -31.72 -24.80 48.57
N PRO A 2 -31.54 -23.93 47.56
CA PRO A 2 -32.22 -23.99 46.28
C PRO A 2 -31.36 -24.50 45.12
N HIS A 3 -32.09 -24.97 44.12
CA HIS A 3 -31.64 -25.55 42.86
C HIS A 3 -31.12 -24.46 41.91
N VAL A 4 -30.01 -24.74 41.23
CA VAL A 4 -29.71 -24.13 39.94
C VAL A 4 -29.50 -25.27 38.96
N SER A 5 -30.45 -25.40 38.03
CA SER A 5 -30.35 -26.30 36.88
C SER A 5 -29.37 -25.74 35.86
N PRO A 6 -28.61 -26.58 35.13
CA PRO A 6 -27.84 -26.13 33.97
C PRO A 6 -28.77 -25.97 32.76
N VAL A 7 -28.69 -24.84 32.07
CA VAL A 7 -29.26 -24.69 30.73
C VAL A 7 -28.16 -25.05 29.73
N CYS A 8 -28.30 -26.22 29.10
CA CYS A 8 -27.55 -26.56 27.89
C CYS A 8 -28.14 -25.76 26.71
N GLY A 9 -27.37 -24.83 26.16
CA GLY A 9 -27.64 -24.26 24.84
C GLY A 9 -27.09 -25.19 23.76
N LEU A 10 -27.97 -25.77 22.94
CA LEU A 10 -27.60 -26.42 21.68
C LEU A 10 -27.10 -25.35 20.71
N VAL A 11 -25.86 -25.46 20.23
CA VAL A 11 -25.47 -24.91 18.93
C VAL A 11 -25.41 -26.09 17.96
N SER A 12 -26.35 -26.08 17.01
CA SER A 12 -26.39 -27.04 15.91
C SER A 12 -25.27 -26.73 14.93
N ILE A 13 -24.17 -27.49 14.98
CA ILE A 13 -23.20 -27.55 13.89
C ILE A 13 -23.58 -28.74 13.01
N ALA A 14 -24.04 -28.45 11.79
CA ALA A 14 -24.31 -29.47 10.80
C ALA A 14 -23.00 -29.84 10.06
N HIS A 15 -22.62 -31.12 10.15
CA HIS A 15 -21.57 -31.86 9.40
C HIS A 15 -20.11 -31.47 9.77
N SER A 16 -19.19 -32.35 10.18
CA SER A 16 -19.10 -33.80 10.05
C SER A 16 -18.09 -34.42 11.06
N LYS A 17 -18.30 -35.70 11.37
CA LYS A 17 -17.42 -36.71 12.03
C LYS A 17 -17.17 -36.59 13.54
N ALA A 18 -17.80 -37.52 14.25
CA ALA A 18 -17.67 -37.80 15.68
C ALA A 18 -16.24 -38.22 16.09
N THR A 19 -15.80 -37.74 17.25
CA THR A 19 -14.73 -38.37 18.04
C THR A 19 -15.26 -38.57 19.46
N GLU A 20 -15.24 -39.81 19.95
CA GLU A 20 -15.71 -40.18 21.29
C GLU A 20 -14.86 -39.52 22.38
N VAL A 21 -15.51 -38.93 23.39
CA VAL A 21 -14.87 -38.50 24.64
C VAL A 21 -15.46 -39.33 25.77
N SER A 22 -14.66 -40.22 26.36
CA SER A 22 -15.03 -40.97 27.56
C SER A 22 -14.52 -40.25 28.81
N CYS A 23 -15.43 -39.92 29.74
CA CYS A 23 -15.08 -39.43 31.07
C CYS A 23 -14.69 -40.58 32.00
N VAL A 24 -13.54 -40.45 32.67
CA VAL A 24 -13.17 -41.28 33.83
C VAL A 24 -12.96 -40.35 35.03
N GLU A 25 -13.76 -40.52 36.08
CA GLU A 25 -13.50 -39.94 37.40
C GLU A 25 -12.41 -40.76 38.10
N SER A 26 -11.33 -40.11 38.55
CA SER A 26 -10.62 -40.58 39.75
C SER A 26 -9.84 -39.46 40.44
N ALA A 27 -9.78 -39.57 41.76
CA ALA A 27 -9.38 -38.56 42.71
C ALA A 27 -7.86 -38.29 42.76
N SER A 28 -7.54 -37.11 43.30
CA SER A 28 -6.24 -36.61 43.78
C SER A 28 -5.28 -35.97 42.74
N HIS A 29 -5.26 -34.63 42.82
CA HIS A 29 -4.17 -33.66 42.57
C HIS A 29 -3.26 -33.84 41.33
N HIS A 30 -3.45 -32.90 40.39
CA HIS A 30 -2.69 -32.57 39.18
C HIS A 30 -2.91 -33.45 37.93
N SER A 31 -3.63 -32.88 36.95
CA SER A 31 -3.77 -33.43 35.59
C SER A 31 -3.11 -32.49 34.58
N PHE A 32 -2.29 -33.05 33.69
CA PHE A 32 -1.71 -32.38 32.51
C PHE A 32 -2.45 -32.84 31.25
N TYR A 33 -2.64 -31.95 30.27
CA TYR A 33 -3.11 -32.31 28.94
C TYR A 33 -1.92 -32.62 28.01
N ARG A 34 -2.05 -33.64 27.16
CA ARG A 34 -1.05 -34.02 26.15
C ARG A 34 -1.72 -34.14 24.79
N ILE A 35 -1.29 -33.31 23.84
CA ILE A 35 -1.57 -33.44 22.41
C ILE A 35 -0.24 -33.18 21.70
N GLY A 36 0.24 -34.09 20.85
CA GLY A 36 1.34 -33.82 19.92
C GLY A 36 2.72 -33.43 20.50
N GLY A 37 3.01 -33.62 21.79
CA GLY A 37 4.37 -33.47 22.34
C GLY A 37 4.79 -32.09 22.87
N VAL A 38 3.90 -31.08 22.93
CA VAL A 38 4.23 -29.74 23.47
C VAL A 38 3.57 -29.50 24.85
N ARG A 39 4.28 -28.85 25.79
CA ARG A 39 3.75 -28.41 27.10
C ARG A 39 3.27 -26.96 27.00
N LEU A 40 2.06 -26.66 27.47
CA LEU A 40 1.52 -25.29 27.57
C LEU A 40 1.36 -24.85 29.05
N ALA A 41 1.61 -23.57 29.32
CA ALA A 41 1.46 -22.93 30.64
C ALA A 41 0.00 -22.48 30.92
N PRO A 42 -0.41 -22.27 32.19
CA PRO A 42 -1.81 -22.01 32.52
C PRO A 42 -2.22 -20.55 32.26
N VAL A 43 -3.37 -20.37 31.61
CA VAL A 43 -4.04 -19.06 31.41
C VAL A 43 -5.00 -18.80 32.60
N ARG A 44 -4.97 -17.59 33.17
CA ARG A 44 -5.97 -17.11 34.15
C ARG A 44 -7.24 -16.66 33.45
N GLU A 45 -8.40 -17.00 34.02
CA GLU A 45 -9.72 -16.59 33.52
C GLU A 45 -9.87 -15.06 33.46
N GLY A 46 -10.31 -14.54 32.30
CA GLY A 46 -10.87 -13.19 32.18
C GLY A 46 -10.23 -12.27 31.13
N SER A 47 -10.28 -12.63 29.85
CA SER A 47 -10.41 -11.71 28.69
C SER A 47 -10.30 -12.55 27.41
N LEU A 48 -11.31 -12.46 26.55
CA LEU A 48 -11.30 -13.10 25.24
C LEU A 48 -10.85 -12.01 24.26
N THR A 49 -9.53 -11.88 24.09
CA THR A 49 -8.95 -11.14 22.97
C THR A 49 -8.58 -12.17 21.93
N VAL A 50 -9.20 -12.09 20.75
CA VAL A 50 -8.81 -12.89 19.60
C VAL A 50 -7.51 -12.28 19.06
N ALA A 51 -6.37 -12.82 19.48
CA ALA A 51 -5.11 -12.56 18.82
C ALA A 51 -5.11 -13.33 17.49
N THR A 52 -5.24 -12.61 16.38
CA THR A 52 -4.91 -13.13 15.06
C THR A 52 -3.39 -13.21 14.95
N ALA A 53 -2.83 -14.39 15.22
CA ALA A 53 -1.47 -14.70 14.85
C ALA A 53 -1.39 -14.76 13.31
N SER A 54 -0.77 -13.74 12.71
CA SER A 54 -0.28 -13.79 11.34
C SER A 54 0.79 -14.88 11.28
N LEU A 55 0.48 -16.02 10.66
CA LEU A 55 1.47 -17.03 10.31
C LEU A 55 2.38 -16.46 9.22
N ARG A 56 3.57 -16.00 9.61
CA ARG A 56 4.73 -15.94 8.71
C ARG A 56 5.09 -17.39 8.35
N GLU A 57 4.66 -17.86 7.18
CA GLU A 57 5.31 -19.00 6.54
C GLU A 57 6.55 -18.47 5.81
N TYR A 58 7.68 -18.55 6.50
CA TYR A 58 9.00 -18.50 5.87
C TYR A 58 9.22 -19.82 5.13
N ASN A 59 9.49 -19.72 3.83
CA ASN A 59 9.87 -20.82 2.95
C ASN A 59 11.19 -21.46 3.39
N GLN A 60 11.11 -22.57 4.11
CA GLN A 60 12.11 -23.63 4.05
C GLN A 60 11.37 -24.98 4.12
N ALA A 61 11.22 -25.64 2.97
CA ALA A 61 10.70 -27.00 2.91
C ALA A 61 11.70 -27.90 2.18
N ASP A 62 12.03 -28.97 2.88
CA ASP A 62 12.94 -30.05 2.52
C ASP A 62 12.68 -30.68 1.14
N LYS A 63 13.76 -31.16 0.51
CA LYS A 63 13.78 -31.94 -0.74
C LYS A 63 12.82 -33.14 -0.69
N PRO A 64 11.94 -33.36 -1.68
CA PRO A 64 11.11 -34.57 -1.71
C PRO A 64 11.83 -35.72 -2.44
N THR A 65 11.81 -36.89 -1.79
CA THR A 65 12.09 -38.20 -2.41
C THR A 65 10.87 -38.73 -3.18
N GLU A 66 11.16 -39.43 -4.27
CA GLU A 66 10.28 -39.94 -5.34
C GLU A 66 9.00 -40.71 -4.94
N GLY A 67 7.94 -40.60 -5.78
CA GLY A 67 7.21 -41.80 -6.25
C GLY A 67 5.66 -41.77 -6.33
N THR A 68 5.14 -41.61 -7.57
CA THR A 68 3.93 -42.25 -8.18
C THR A 68 2.57 -41.49 -8.15
N PRO A 69 1.80 -41.43 -9.27
CA PRO A 69 0.78 -40.39 -9.50
C PRO A 69 -0.66 -40.85 -9.22
N MET A 70 -1.55 -39.91 -8.89
CA MET A 70 -3.00 -40.15 -8.77
C MET A 70 -3.78 -39.35 -9.83
N LYS A 71 -4.68 -40.08 -10.52
CA LYS A 71 -5.42 -39.67 -11.72
C LYS A 71 -6.52 -38.65 -11.44
N GLN A 72 -6.73 -37.77 -12.41
CA GLN A 72 -7.92 -36.93 -12.60
C GLN A 72 -9.18 -37.78 -12.86
N GLU A 73 -10.32 -37.37 -12.30
CA GLU A 73 -11.65 -37.69 -12.84
C GLU A 73 -12.43 -36.38 -13.03
N MET A 74 -12.81 -36.12 -14.29
CA MET A 74 -13.73 -35.06 -14.69
C MET A 74 -15.17 -35.51 -14.46
N ALA A 75 -16.04 -34.60 -14.05
CA ALA A 75 -17.48 -34.77 -14.15
C ALA A 75 -18.12 -33.57 -14.86
N ASN A 76 -18.56 -33.84 -16.09
CA ASN A 76 -19.42 -33.00 -16.91
C ASN A 76 -20.81 -32.84 -16.29
N SER A 77 -21.42 -31.66 -16.43
CA SER A 77 -22.88 -31.59 -16.69
C SER A 77 -23.21 -30.44 -17.64
N ARG A 78 -23.95 -30.79 -18.71
CA ARG A 78 -24.62 -29.92 -19.69
C ARG A 78 -26.14 -30.14 -19.58
N PHE A 79 -26.89 -29.25 -20.22
CA PHE A 79 -28.36 -29.17 -20.47
C PHE A 79 -29.06 -28.11 -19.59
N ALA A 80 -29.87 -27.19 -20.09
CA ALA A 80 -30.31 -26.85 -21.45
C ALA A 80 -30.92 -25.43 -21.48
N ALA A 81 -31.02 -24.86 -22.69
CA ALA A 81 -31.53 -23.54 -23.03
C ALA A 81 -33.06 -23.43 -23.16
N ALA A 82 -33.54 -22.18 -23.26
CA ALA A 82 -34.71 -21.64 -24.00
C ALA A 82 -35.50 -20.63 -23.13
N ALA A 83 -36.07 -19.51 -23.56
CA ALA A 83 -36.12 -18.72 -24.80
C ALA A 83 -36.88 -17.41 -24.45
N ALA A 84 -36.59 -16.29 -25.14
CA ALA A 84 -37.40 -15.06 -25.11
C ALA A 84 -38.63 -15.19 -26.07
N PRO A 85 -39.64 -14.29 -26.08
CA PRO A 85 -39.48 -13.00 -26.79
C PRO A 85 -40.28 -11.75 -26.29
N LEU A 86 -39.70 -10.59 -26.66
CA LEU A 86 -40.21 -9.24 -26.99
C LEU A 86 -41.71 -8.97 -27.20
N TRP A 87 -42.19 -7.78 -26.78
CA TRP A 87 -43.04 -6.75 -27.48
C TRP A 87 -42.98 -5.44 -26.64
N ALA A 88 -42.28 -4.35 -27.00
CA ALA A 88 -42.59 -3.24 -27.94
C ALA A 88 -43.56 -2.13 -27.44
N LEU A 89 -42.99 -0.94 -27.15
CA LEU A 89 -43.37 0.47 -27.45
C LEU A 89 -44.82 1.00 -27.27
N ALA A 90 -44.97 2.14 -26.56
CA ALA A 90 -45.46 3.41 -27.16
C ALA A 90 -45.48 4.62 -26.18
N PHE A 91 -45.20 5.79 -26.78
CA PHE A 91 -45.24 7.19 -26.32
C PHE A 91 -46.60 7.71 -25.79
N LEU A 92 -46.63 8.78 -24.98
CA LEU A 92 -46.86 10.19 -25.39
C LEU A 92 -47.21 11.11 -24.18
N SER A 93 -46.88 12.39 -24.33
CA SER A 93 -46.87 13.51 -23.39
C SER A 93 -48.19 14.30 -23.22
N LEU A 94 -48.20 15.14 -22.15
CA LEU A 94 -48.80 16.48 -22.00
C LEU A 94 -50.33 16.62 -21.92
N ALA A 95 -50.83 17.21 -20.81
CA ALA A 95 -51.53 18.50 -20.82
C ALA A 95 -51.89 18.99 -19.39
N ALA A 96 -51.76 20.30 -19.22
CA ALA A 96 -52.02 21.10 -18.02
C ALA A 96 -53.50 21.40 -17.77
N CYS A 97 -53.83 21.79 -16.53
CA CYS A 97 -54.96 22.68 -16.21
C CYS A 97 -54.73 23.35 -14.84
N GLY A 98 -54.56 24.68 -14.83
CA GLY A 98 -54.99 25.55 -13.72
C GLY A 98 -56.28 26.29 -14.14
N PRO A 99 -56.77 27.34 -13.43
CA PRO A 99 -56.25 27.95 -12.21
C PRO A 99 -57.34 28.23 -11.13
N ALA A 100 -56.93 28.73 -9.96
CA ALA A 100 -57.78 29.58 -9.12
C ALA A 100 -56.92 30.65 -8.44
N THR A 101 -57.25 31.89 -8.75
CA THR A 101 -56.69 33.15 -8.24
C THR A 101 -57.23 33.47 -6.85
N ASP A 102 -56.36 34.00 -5.98
CA ASP A 102 -56.80 34.99 -4.99
C ASP A 102 -55.70 36.04 -4.82
N GLN A 103 -56.10 37.31 -4.94
CA GLN A 103 -55.25 38.48 -4.75
C GLN A 103 -55.41 39.02 -3.34
N ALA A 104 -54.29 39.27 -2.67
CA ALA A 104 -54.23 40.17 -1.52
C ALA A 104 -53.08 41.15 -1.74
N THR A 105 -53.40 42.43 -1.56
CA THR A 105 -52.56 43.61 -1.73
C THR A 105 -51.74 43.89 -0.47
N GLU A 106 -50.42 44.03 -0.59
CA GLU A 106 -49.57 44.67 0.43
C GLU A 106 -48.61 45.67 -0.24
N GLU A 107 -48.41 46.81 0.43
CA GLU A 107 -47.61 47.97 -0.01
C GLU A 107 -46.10 47.72 0.11
N PRO A 108 -45.23 48.42 -0.65
CA PRO A 108 -43.82 48.09 -0.70
C PRO A 108 -43.08 48.65 0.52
N MET A 109 -42.55 47.75 1.35
CA MET A 109 -41.45 48.08 2.26
C MET A 109 -40.14 48.09 1.48
N THR A 110 -39.30 49.07 1.80
CA THR A 110 -37.96 49.28 1.26
C THR A 110 -37.08 48.03 1.40
N ASP A 111 -36.51 47.58 0.28
CA ASP A 111 -35.51 46.53 0.20
C ASP A 111 -34.27 46.93 1.03
N VAL A 112 -34.07 46.25 2.16
CA VAL A 112 -32.75 46.11 2.77
C VAL A 112 -32.15 44.89 2.09
N GLU A 113 -31.12 45.11 1.27
CA GLU A 113 -30.28 44.02 0.73
C GLU A 113 -29.87 43.10 1.90
N PRO A 114 -30.19 41.80 1.86
CA PRO A 114 -29.63 40.88 2.84
C PRO A 114 -28.11 40.93 2.66
N ALA A 115 -27.40 41.15 3.76
CA ALA A 115 -25.95 40.99 3.80
C ALA A 115 -25.63 39.62 3.19
N ALA A 116 -24.76 39.61 2.17
CA ALA A 116 -24.29 38.39 1.57
C ALA A 116 -23.86 37.44 2.69
N ASP A 117 -24.50 36.27 2.75
CA ASP A 117 -24.05 35.15 3.56
C ASP A 117 -22.62 34.83 3.08
N THR A 118 -21.61 35.37 3.78
CA THR A 118 -20.23 34.99 3.55
C THR A 118 -20.11 33.56 4.04
N GLU A 119 -20.08 32.61 3.12
CA GLU A 119 -19.72 31.22 3.39
C GLU A 119 -18.49 31.20 4.33
N PRO A 120 -18.49 30.34 5.37
CA PRO A 120 -17.38 30.29 6.31
C PRO A 120 -16.08 29.99 5.56
N VAL A 121 -15.06 30.83 5.75
CA VAL A 121 -13.74 30.67 5.15
C VAL A 121 -13.10 29.40 5.73
N THR A 122 -12.87 28.40 4.88
CA THR A 122 -12.27 27.11 5.23
C THR A 122 -10.75 27.08 5.06
N ALA A 123 -10.16 28.16 4.54
CA ALA A 123 -8.74 28.21 4.25
C ALA A 123 -7.88 28.25 5.53
N VAL A 124 -6.75 27.54 5.49
CA VAL A 124 -5.75 27.47 6.55
C VAL A 124 -4.39 27.82 5.97
N VAL A 125 -3.62 28.63 6.70
CA VAL A 125 -2.24 28.99 6.39
C VAL A 125 -1.33 28.32 7.40
N TYR A 126 -0.42 27.47 6.92
CA TYR A 126 0.64 26.87 7.70
C TYR A 126 1.91 27.69 7.49
N GLU A 127 2.40 28.37 8.52
CA GLU A 127 3.44 29.41 8.37
C GLU A 127 4.63 29.18 9.32
N GLY A 128 5.83 29.58 8.90
CA GLY A 128 7.03 29.62 9.73
C GLY A 128 7.93 28.39 9.65
N ALA A 129 7.49 27.33 8.97
CA ALA A 129 8.28 26.11 8.76
C ALA A 129 9.36 26.27 7.68
N ARG A 130 10.34 25.35 7.69
CA ARG A 130 11.17 25.02 6.54
C ARG A 130 10.43 24.00 5.68
N VAL A 131 10.06 24.36 4.44
CA VAL A 131 9.28 23.50 3.55
C VAL A 131 10.17 22.85 2.50
N ILE A 132 10.18 21.52 2.48
CA ILE A 132 10.77 20.68 1.44
C ILE A 132 9.63 20.32 0.49
N THR A 133 9.66 20.83 -0.73
CA THR A 133 8.55 20.69 -1.69
C THR A 133 8.41 19.27 -2.26
N GLY A 134 9.48 18.47 -2.22
CA GLY A 134 9.50 17.09 -2.73
C GLY A 134 9.87 16.95 -4.21
N ASP A 135 10.22 18.04 -4.89
CA ASP A 135 10.64 18.05 -6.31
C ASP A 135 12.17 18.08 -6.50
N GLY A 136 12.93 18.13 -5.41
CA GLY A 136 14.39 18.20 -5.40
C GLY A 136 14.96 19.63 -5.41
N SER A 137 14.10 20.66 -5.41
CA SER A 137 14.56 22.04 -5.24
C SER A 137 15.00 22.34 -3.80
N ASP A 138 15.74 23.45 -3.64
CA ASP A 138 16.16 23.92 -2.32
C ASP A 138 14.94 24.18 -1.42
N PRO A 139 14.99 23.81 -0.14
CA PRO A 139 13.89 24.04 0.78
C PRO A 139 13.62 25.54 0.99
N ILE A 140 12.35 25.88 1.22
CA ILE A 140 11.90 27.24 1.45
C ILE A 140 11.90 27.49 2.96
N ASP A 141 12.81 28.35 3.43
CA ASP A 141 12.85 28.77 4.83
C ASP A 141 11.76 29.78 5.16
N ASN A 142 11.21 29.69 6.38
CA ASN A 142 10.13 30.55 6.86
C ASN A 142 9.00 30.66 5.82
N ALA A 143 8.52 29.51 5.36
CA ALA A 143 7.52 29.41 4.31
C ALA A 143 6.09 29.60 4.83
N ALA A 144 5.18 29.88 3.92
CA ALA A 144 3.74 29.80 4.09
C ALA A 144 3.16 28.81 3.07
N VAL A 145 2.37 27.85 3.55
CA VAL A 145 1.56 26.93 2.72
C VAL A 145 0.10 27.25 2.95
N VAL A 146 -0.61 27.66 1.91
CA VAL A 146 -2.04 27.98 1.98
C VAL A 146 -2.83 26.78 1.47
N VAL A 147 -3.74 26.29 2.29
CA VAL A 147 -4.63 25.16 1.98
C VAL A 147 -6.07 25.64 1.99
N ASP A 148 -6.84 25.27 0.98
CA ASP A 148 -8.28 25.51 0.93
C ASP A 148 -8.99 24.26 0.36
N GLY A 149 -10.04 23.80 1.03
CA GLY A 149 -10.79 22.61 0.61
C GLY A 149 -9.93 21.36 0.43
N GLY A 150 -8.87 21.20 1.23
CA GLY A 150 -7.94 20.06 1.14
C GLY A 150 -6.94 20.12 -0.01
N VAL A 151 -6.85 21.27 -0.71
CA VAL A 151 -5.92 21.51 -1.82
C VAL A 151 -4.94 22.61 -1.43
N ILE A 152 -3.68 22.44 -1.77
CA ILE A 152 -2.66 23.49 -1.65
C ILE A 152 -2.94 24.52 -2.73
N VAL A 153 -3.22 25.77 -2.36
CA VAL A 153 -3.49 26.84 -3.32
C VAL A 153 -2.27 27.73 -3.57
N ALA A 154 -1.34 27.79 -2.61
CA ALA A 154 -0.08 28.51 -2.76
C ALA A 154 0.98 28.00 -1.77
N VAL A 155 2.25 28.12 -2.16
CA VAL A 155 3.43 27.86 -1.32
C VAL A 155 4.53 28.85 -1.70
N GLY A 156 5.30 29.32 -0.71
CA GLY A 156 6.39 30.27 -0.91
C GLY A 156 6.88 30.89 0.39
N PRO A 157 7.85 31.83 0.35
CA PRO A 157 8.29 32.55 1.54
C PRO A 157 7.14 33.27 2.23
N ALA A 158 7.10 33.24 3.55
CA ALA A 158 6.11 33.98 4.34
C ALA A 158 6.19 35.48 4.03
N GLY A 159 5.03 36.11 3.87
CA GLY A 159 4.90 37.52 3.43
C GLY A 159 4.94 37.73 1.92
N GLU A 160 5.35 36.73 1.12
CA GLU A 160 5.25 36.76 -0.35
C GLU A 160 4.03 35.99 -0.87
N VAL A 161 3.47 35.10 -0.04
CA VAL A 161 2.24 34.34 -0.34
C VAL A 161 1.02 35.07 0.23
N SER A 162 -0.01 35.25 -0.60
CA SER A 162 -1.29 35.83 -0.18
C SER A 162 -2.25 34.73 0.27
N ALA A 163 -2.92 34.94 1.41
CA ALA A 163 -3.97 34.05 1.91
C ALA A 163 -5.34 34.75 1.86
N PRO A 164 -6.45 34.00 1.73
CA PRO A 164 -7.79 34.55 1.85
C PRO A 164 -8.01 35.27 3.18
N GLU A 165 -8.75 36.38 3.16
CA GLU A 165 -9.10 37.11 4.39
C GLU A 165 -9.90 36.20 5.32
N GLY A 166 -9.52 36.16 6.60
CA GLY A 166 -10.16 35.30 7.60
C GLY A 166 -9.67 33.85 7.62
N ALA A 167 -8.69 33.47 6.80
CA ALA A 167 -8.04 32.16 6.89
C ALA A 167 -7.43 31.94 8.28
N ALA A 168 -7.57 30.73 8.82
CA ALA A 168 -6.93 30.35 10.07
C ALA A 168 -5.41 30.23 9.87
N THR A 169 -4.62 30.49 10.90
CA THR A 169 -3.15 30.34 10.84
C THR A 169 -2.69 29.27 11.82
N VAL A 170 -1.83 28.37 11.35
CA VAL A 170 -1.10 27.38 12.13
C VAL A 170 0.38 27.75 12.11
N ASP A 171 0.92 28.08 13.28
CA ASP A 171 2.33 28.39 13.46
C ASP A 171 3.14 27.09 13.52
N LEU A 172 4.04 26.92 12.55
CA LEU A 172 4.97 25.81 12.42
C LEU A 172 6.43 26.27 12.57
N SER A 173 6.66 27.41 13.23
CA SER A 173 8.00 27.93 13.50
C SER A 173 8.91 26.88 14.13
N GLY A 174 10.09 26.69 13.53
CA GLY A 174 11.08 25.73 13.99
C GLY A 174 10.84 24.28 13.56
N MET A 175 9.77 24.01 12.80
CA MET A 175 9.48 22.70 12.22
C MET A 175 9.98 22.60 10.78
N SER A 176 10.11 21.37 10.30
CA SER A 176 10.26 21.07 8.87
C SER A 176 8.97 20.46 8.32
N VAL A 177 8.66 20.70 7.05
CA VAL A 177 7.47 20.16 6.38
C VAL A 177 7.90 19.49 5.08
N MET A 178 7.38 18.31 4.80
CA MET A 178 7.59 17.60 3.53
C MET A 178 6.30 16.88 3.09
N PRO A 179 6.14 16.50 1.81
CA PRO A 179 5.00 15.69 1.39
C PRO A 179 4.94 14.38 2.18
N VAL A 180 3.75 13.81 2.31
CA VAL A 180 3.58 12.45 2.83
C VAL A 180 4.37 11.44 1.99
N ILE A 181 4.85 10.39 2.64
CA ILE A 181 5.56 9.29 2.00
C ILE A 181 4.57 8.47 1.15
N VAL A 182 5.02 7.96 0.00
CA VAL A 182 4.30 7.01 -0.84
C VAL A 182 5.08 5.71 -0.90
N ASP A 183 4.44 4.61 -0.53
CA ASP A 183 5.02 3.26 -0.59
C ASP A 183 4.56 2.57 -1.87
N ALA A 184 5.41 2.58 -2.90
CA ALA A 184 5.06 2.11 -4.24
C ALA A 184 5.08 0.59 -4.40
N HIS A 185 5.39 -0.17 -3.35
CA HIS A 185 5.35 -1.63 -3.39
C HIS A 185 5.09 -2.23 -2.02
N VAL A 186 3.89 -2.77 -1.83
CA VAL A 186 3.48 -3.47 -0.61
C VAL A 186 2.65 -4.71 -0.95
N HIS A 187 2.31 -5.51 0.06
CA HIS A 187 1.27 -6.55 -0.03
C HIS A 187 0.27 -6.31 1.08
N MET A 188 -0.94 -5.88 0.73
CA MET A 188 -1.92 -5.43 1.71
C MET A 188 -2.89 -6.56 2.11
N ASN A 189 -3.62 -6.37 3.21
CA ASN A 189 -4.72 -7.27 3.55
C ASN A 189 -5.83 -7.25 2.48
N THR A 190 -6.43 -8.41 2.20
CA THR A 190 -7.42 -8.57 1.13
C THR A 190 -8.88 -8.51 1.59
N SER A 191 -9.13 -8.19 2.87
CA SER A 191 -10.48 -7.83 3.35
C SER A 191 -10.57 -6.33 3.55
N ARG A 192 -11.73 -5.74 3.23
CA ARG A 192 -11.92 -4.28 3.31
C ARG A 192 -11.55 -3.71 4.68
N ASP A 193 -12.05 -4.30 5.77
CA ASP A 193 -11.83 -3.76 7.12
C ASP A 193 -10.36 -3.81 7.55
N ALA A 194 -9.67 -4.91 7.27
CA ALA A 194 -8.23 -5.04 7.58
C ALA A 194 -7.40 -4.11 6.69
N LEU A 195 -7.72 -3.98 5.41
CA LEU A 195 -7.08 -3.05 4.49
C LEU A 195 -7.21 -1.60 4.97
N VAL A 196 -8.43 -1.17 5.34
CA VAL A 196 -8.66 0.18 5.86
C VAL A 196 -7.89 0.42 7.16
N ASN A 197 -7.77 -0.61 8.01
CA ASN A 197 -6.94 -0.52 9.21
C ASN A 197 -5.45 -0.35 8.87
N ASP A 198 -4.91 -1.09 7.89
CA ASP A 198 -3.54 -0.91 7.41
C ASP A 198 -3.30 0.52 6.88
N LEU A 199 -4.24 1.05 6.08
CA LEU A 199 -4.16 2.40 5.51
C LEU A 199 -4.18 3.50 6.58
N ARG A 200 -4.93 3.31 7.68
CA ARG A 200 -4.93 4.24 8.82
C ARG A 200 -3.64 4.19 9.62
N GLN A 201 -3.09 2.99 9.84
CA GLN A 201 -1.79 2.85 10.49
C GLN A 201 -0.68 3.50 9.66
N ARG A 202 -0.70 3.34 8.34
CA ARG A 202 0.22 4.01 7.42
C ARG A 202 0.10 5.54 7.50
N ALA A 203 -1.12 6.07 7.50
CA ALA A 203 -1.34 7.50 7.69
C ALA A 203 -0.81 8.01 9.05
N TRP A 204 -0.90 7.20 10.11
CA TRP A 204 -0.33 7.53 11.42
C TRP A 204 1.20 7.73 11.35
N PHE A 205 1.88 6.94 10.53
CA PHE A 205 3.32 7.04 10.23
C PHE A 205 3.63 8.00 9.07
N GLY A 206 2.68 8.87 8.65
CA GLY A 206 2.97 9.86 7.61
C GLY A 206 3.07 9.29 6.19
N VAL A 207 2.62 8.05 5.97
CA VAL A 207 2.51 7.43 4.65
C VAL A 207 1.12 7.70 4.09
N GLY A 208 1.04 8.41 2.97
CA GLY A 208 -0.21 8.89 2.38
C GLY A 208 -0.74 8.08 1.22
N ALA A 209 0.05 7.15 0.68
CA ALA A 209 -0.42 6.17 -0.30
C ALA A 209 0.38 4.87 -0.22
N ALA A 210 -0.28 3.76 -0.56
CA ALA A 210 0.31 2.43 -0.61
C ALA A 210 -0.18 1.67 -1.85
N VAL A 211 0.74 0.99 -2.53
CA VAL A 211 0.49 0.26 -3.79
C VAL A 211 0.65 -1.24 -3.56
N SER A 212 -0.46 -1.97 -3.49
CA SER A 212 -0.43 -3.43 -3.35
C SER A 212 -0.09 -4.10 -4.69
N MET A 213 0.89 -5.01 -4.67
CA MET A 213 1.41 -5.64 -5.88
C MET A 213 1.08 -7.13 -5.96
N GLY A 214 -0.04 -7.43 -6.59
CA GLY A 214 -0.25 -8.73 -7.23
C GLY A 214 -0.86 -9.82 -6.35
N SER A 215 -1.44 -9.45 -5.20
CA SER A 215 -2.06 -10.39 -4.25
C SER A 215 -3.54 -10.04 -3.94
N ASP A 216 -4.17 -9.16 -4.72
CA ASP A 216 -5.48 -8.57 -4.39
C ASP A 216 -6.64 -9.33 -5.09
N ASP A 217 -7.15 -10.38 -4.43
CA ASP A 217 -8.16 -11.30 -5.00
C ASP A 217 -9.62 -10.93 -4.77
N THR A 218 -9.91 -9.95 -3.91
CA THR A 218 -11.30 -9.60 -3.59
C THR A 218 -11.71 -8.29 -4.24
N GLU A 219 -12.91 -8.29 -4.84
CA GLU A 219 -13.52 -7.08 -5.38
C GLU A 219 -13.79 -6.03 -4.29
N GLU A 220 -14.06 -6.47 -3.05
CA GLU A 220 -14.28 -5.58 -1.90
C GLU A 220 -13.01 -4.82 -1.50
N ALA A 221 -11.84 -5.46 -1.52
CA ALA A 221 -10.57 -4.78 -1.27
C ALA A 221 -10.19 -3.87 -2.44
N LEU A 222 -10.36 -4.33 -3.68
CA LEU A 222 -10.09 -3.49 -4.86
C LEU A 222 -10.95 -2.23 -4.91
N ALA A 223 -12.22 -2.31 -4.49
CA ALA A 223 -13.12 -1.16 -4.45
C ALA A 223 -12.63 -0.03 -3.52
N VAL A 224 -11.77 -0.33 -2.53
CA VAL A 224 -11.21 0.69 -1.63
C VAL A 224 -10.36 1.74 -2.37
N ARG A 225 -9.83 1.43 -3.56
CA ARG A 225 -9.05 2.39 -4.35
C ARG A 225 -9.83 3.64 -4.76
N ASP A 226 -11.15 3.48 -4.91
CA ASP A 226 -12.09 4.52 -5.32
C ASP A 226 -12.72 5.24 -4.12
N GLU A 227 -12.43 4.80 -2.90
CA GLU A 227 -12.97 5.39 -1.67
C GLU A 227 -12.04 6.49 -1.13
N GLU A 228 -12.63 7.61 -0.73
CA GLU A 228 -11.94 8.59 0.12
C GLU A 228 -12.27 8.31 1.59
N ILE A 229 -11.28 7.83 2.33
CA ILE A 229 -11.45 7.46 3.74
C ILE A 229 -10.72 8.47 4.61
N ALA A 230 -11.48 9.22 5.43
CA ALA A 230 -10.94 10.23 6.33
C ALA A 230 -9.82 9.65 7.23
N GLY A 231 -8.69 10.37 7.29
CA GLY A 231 -7.52 9.99 8.08
C GLY A 231 -6.78 8.73 7.64
N ALA A 232 -7.05 8.20 6.44
CA ALA A 232 -6.36 7.04 5.88
C ALA A 232 -5.53 7.39 4.64
N ALA A 233 -4.48 6.60 4.42
CA ALA A 233 -3.69 6.60 3.19
C ALA A 233 -4.55 6.17 1.99
N ARG A 234 -4.14 6.58 0.79
CA ARG A 234 -4.74 6.12 -0.48
C ARG A 234 -4.28 4.71 -0.81
N PHE A 235 -5.16 3.94 -1.43
CA PHE A 235 -4.88 2.59 -1.89
C PHE A 235 -4.79 2.54 -3.41
N ARG A 236 -3.78 1.83 -3.91
CA ARG A 236 -3.61 1.46 -5.32
C ARG A 236 -3.29 -0.04 -5.39
N SER A 237 -3.64 -0.68 -6.50
CA SER A 237 -3.49 -2.12 -6.64
C SER A 237 -3.18 -2.55 -8.07
N ALA A 238 -2.27 -3.52 -8.15
CA ALA A 238 -1.97 -4.28 -9.35
C ALA A 238 -2.91 -5.47 -9.63
N GLY A 239 -3.93 -5.66 -8.78
CA GLY A 239 -4.80 -6.82 -8.80
C GLY A 239 -4.04 -8.11 -8.55
N LEU A 240 -4.26 -9.11 -9.40
CA LEU A 240 -3.54 -10.38 -9.37
C LEU A 240 -2.31 -10.31 -10.26
N GLY A 241 -1.14 -10.69 -9.74
CA GLY A 241 0.05 -10.76 -10.59
C GLY A 241 0.07 -12.01 -11.47
N ILE A 242 0.97 -11.99 -12.45
CA ILE A 242 1.08 -13.00 -13.51
C ILE A 242 2.42 -13.70 -13.38
N THR A 243 2.42 -15.03 -13.44
CA THR A 243 3.62 -15.86 -13.31
C THR A 243 3.48 -17.22 -14.00
N ARG A 244 4.56 -17.97 -14.11
CA ARG A 244 4.50 -19.42 -14.42
C ARG A 244 3.81 -20.17 -13.28
N PRO A 245 3.34 -21.41 -13.50
CA PRO A 245 2.83 -22.24 -12.42
C PRO A 245 3.82 -22.37 -11.26
N GLU A 246 3.46 -21.79 -10.12
CA GLU A 246 4.24 -21.77 -8.87
C GLU A 246 3.41 -22.42 -7.74
N PRO A 247 3.37 -23.77 -7.64
CA PRO A 247 2.59 -24.46 -6.61
C PRO A 247 2.94 -23.97 -5.20
N GLY A 248 2.06 -23.14 -4.64
CA GLY A 248 2.27 -22.41 -3.38
C GLY A 248 1.66 -21.00 -3.43
N ARG A 249 1.83 -20.32 -4.57
CA ARG A 249 1.23 -19.00 -4.84
C ARG A 249 -0.15 -19.17 -5.47
N ARG A 250 -1.20 -19.04 -4.65
CA ARG A 250 -2.58 -19.35 -5.07
C ARG A 250 -3.36 -18.15 -5.61
N VAL A 251 -2.88 -16.94 -5.37
CA VAL A 251 -3.59 -15.68 -5.64
C VAL A 251 -2.89 -14.95 -6.79
N VAL A 252 -2.90 -15.57 -7.97
CA VAL A 252 -2.22 -15.08 -9.19
C VAL A 252 -2.83 -15.69 -10.45
N HIS A 253 -2.49 -15.11 -11.61
CA HIS A 253 -2.64 -15.76 -12.91
C HIS A 253 -1.44 -16.65 -13.21
N TRP A 254 -1.68 -17.95 -13.42
CA TRP A 254 -0.68 -18.87 -13.94
C TRP A 254 -0.81 -19.01 -15.45
N ILE A 255 0.29 -18.80 -16.16
CA ILE A 255 0.31 -18.80 -17.63
C ILE A 255 1.37 -19.76 -18.19
N ASN A 256 1.07 -20.35 -19.35
CA ASN A 256 1.95 -21.23 -20.13
C ASN A 256 2.07 -20.80 -21.59
N THR A 257 1.24 -19.86 -22.05
CA THR A 257 1.19 -19.42 -23.45
C THR A 257 1.05 -17.90 -23.52
N GLU A 258 1.47 -17.31 -24.65
CA GLU A 258 1.29 -15.88 -24.91
C GLU A 258 -0.18 -15.45 -24.83
N GLU A 259 -1.12 -16.28 -25.31
CA GLU A 259 -2.54 -15.96 -25.24
C GLU A 259 -3.08 -15.96 -23.79
N GLU A 260 -2.61 -16.89 -22.95
CA GLU A 260 -2.93 -16.85 -21.51
C GLU A 260 -2.34 -15.61 -20.83
N ALA A 261 -1.15 -15.16 -21.25
CA ALA A 261 -0.55 -13.91 -20.78
C ALA A 261 -1.43 -12.71 -21.12
N ARG A 262 -1.87 -12.61 -22.39
CA ARG A 262 -2.77 -11.55 -22.85
C ARG A 262 -4.13 -11.60 -22.17
N GLU A 263 -4.69 -12.79 -21.97
CA GLU A 263 -5.98 -12.95 -21.28
C GLU A 263 -5.91 -12.56 -19.80
N ALA A 264 -4.81 -12.88 -19.11
CA ALA A 264 -4.59 -12.44 -17.74
C ALA A 264 -4.57 -10.89 -17.66
N VAL A 265 -3.86 -10.23 -18.57
CA VAL A 265 -3.84 -8.77 -18.65
C VAL A 265 -5.22 -8.19 -18.94
N ARG A 266 -5.96 -8.74 -19.91
CA ARG A 266 -7.32 -8.29 -20.21
C ARG A 266 -8.27 -8.46 -19.02
N THR A 267 -8.09 -9.52 -18.23
CA THR A 267 -8.85 -9.77 -17.02
C THR A 267 -8.60 -8.68 -15.98
N GLU A 268 -7.35 -8.35 -15.71
CA GLU A 268 -6.99 -7.30 -14.74
C GLU A 268 -7.34 -5.90 -15.27
N ALA A 269 -7.16 -5.63 -16.56
CA ALA A 269 -7.60 -4.38 -17.20
C ALA A 269 -9.12 -4.17 -17.05
N ALA A 270 -9.93 -5.24 -17.17
CA ALA A 270 -11.37 -5.17 -16.93
C ALA A 270 -11.75 -4.89 -15.46
N ARG A 271 -10.83 -5.16 -14.52
CA ARG A 271 -10.94 -4.83 -13.09
C ARG A 271 -10.38 -3.43 -12.78
N ASN A 272 -10.00 -2.67 -13.81
CA ASN A 272 -9.53 -1.30 -13.72
C ASN A 272 -8.34 -1.16 -12.75
N VAL A 273 -7.36 -2.08 -12.85
CA VAL A 273 -6.13 -2.04 -12.05
C VAL A 273 -5.24 -0.87 -12.41
N ASP A 274 -4.44 -0.41 -11.44
CA ASP A 274 -3.54 0.73 -11.61
C ASP A 274 -2.26 0.35 -12.37
N LEU A 275 -1.87 -0.93 -12.30
CA LEU A 275 -0.71 -1.50 -12.97
C LEU A 275 -0.87 -3.01 -13.17
N ILE A 276 -0.05 -3.61 -14.05
CA ILE A 276 0.09 -5.06 -14.16
C ILE A 276 1.35 -5.51 -13.42
N LYS A 277 1.25 -6.58 -12.61
CA LYS A 277 2.39 -7.17 -11.90
C LYS A 277 2.83 -8.48 -12.57
N LEU A 278 4.11 -8.59 -12.90
CA LEU A 278 4.76 -9.82 -13.36
C LEU A 278 5.72 -10.36 -12.29
N TRP A 279 5.79 -11.68 -12.13
CA TRP A 279 6.87 -12.37 -11.42
C TRP A 279 7.71 -13.17 -12.42
N VAL A 280 8.92 -12.69 -12.66
CA VAL A 280 9.80 -13.23 -13.70
C VAL A 280 10.87 -14.14 -13.14
N ASP A 281 11.20 -14.09 -11.85
CA ASP A 281 12.24 -14.95 -11.27
C ASP A 281 11.85 -16.44 -11.23
N ASP A 282 12.84 -17.32 -11.14
CA ASP A 282 12.67 -18.78 -11.05
C ASP A 282 12.67 -19.31 -9.59
N ARG A 283 12.73 -18.39 -8.62
CA ARG A 283 12.84 -18.65 -7.17
C ARG A 283 14.03 -19.54 -6.81
N ASP A 284 15.24 -19.14 -7.22
CA ASP A 284 16.47 -19.91 -7.02
C ASP A 284 16.38 -21.32 -7.66
N GLY A 285 15.81 -21.39 -8.86
CA GLY A 285 15.62 -22.61 -9.63
C GLY A 285 14.51 -23.55 -9.12
N GLN A 286 13.62 -23.07 -8.23
CA GLN A 286 12.50 -23.87 -7.74
C GLN A 286 11.37 -24.02 -8.76
N TYR A 287 11.17 -23.02 -9.63
CA TYR A 287 10.08 -23.00 -10.59
C TYR A 287 10.58 -22.65 -12.00
N GLU A 288 9.70 -22.80 -12.99
CA GLU A 288 10.01 -22.31 -14.33
C GLU A 288 9.83 -20.81 -14.39
N GLN A 289 10.65 -20.18 -15.22
CA GLN A 289 10.69 -18.75 -15.40
C GLN A 289 9.63 -18.25 -16.41
N LEU A 290 9.10 -17.03 -16.23
CA LEU A 290 8.40 -16.37 -17.33
C LEU A 290 9.40 -16.08 -18.45
N THR A 291 9.20 -16.71 -19.61
CA THR A 291 10.10 -16.52 -20.76
C THR A 291 9.88 -15.15 -21.41
N PRO A 292 10.84 -14.67 -22.22
CA PRO A 292 10.70 -13.43 -22.96
C PRO A 292 9.46 -13.33 -23.83
N GLU A 293 9.03 -14.44 -24.42
CA GLU A 293 7.80 -14.48 -25.21
C GLU A 293 6.56 -14.25 -24.32
N LEU A 294 6.55 -14.80 -23.11
CA LEU A 294 5.42 -14.68 -22.19
C LEU A 294 5.32 -13.30 -21.56
N TYR A 295 6.40 -12.77 -20.99
CA TYR A 295 6.36 -11.41 -20.41
C TYR A 295 6.22 -10.35 -21.50
N GLY A 296 6.80 -10.55 -22.69
CA GLY A 296 6.63 -9.64 -23.82
C GLY A 296 5.17 -9.57 -24.29
N ALA A 297 4.49 -10.72 -24.38
CA ALA A 297 3.06 -10.75 -24.71
C ALA A 297 2.19 -10.05 -23.67
N ALA A 298 2.53 -10.16 -22.37
CA ALA A 298 1.83 -9.45 -21.30
C ALA A 298 2.08 -7.93 -21.37
N ILE A 299 3.33 -7.50 -21.56
CA ILE A 299 3.69 -6.07 -21.65
C ILE A 299 3.00 -5.42 -22.87
N ASP A 300 3.11 -6.04 -24.04
CA ASP A 300 2.44 -5.57 -25.26
C ASP A 300 0.92 -5.40 -25.08
N GLU A 301 0.27 -6.33 -24.37
CA GLU A 301 -1.16 -6.24 -24.10
C GLU A 301 -1.45 -5.12 -23.11
N ALA A 302 -0.67 -4.98 -22.04
CA ALA A 302 -0.89 -3.97 -21.00
C ALA A 302 -0.79 -2.56 -21.59
N HIS A 303 0.19 -2.32 -22.44
CA HIS A 303 0.38 -1.05 -23.15
C HIS A 303 -0.76 -0.75 -24.14
N GLN A 304 -1.37 -1.76 -24.77
CA GLN A 304 -2.58 -1.55 -25.60
C GLN A 304 -3.79 -1.05 -24.78
N HIS A 305 -3.82 -1.34 -23.48
CA HIS A 305 -4.81 -0.80 -22.53
C HIS A 305 -4.33 0.48 -21.84
N GLY A 306 -3.12 0.95 -22.11
CA GLY A 306 -2.52 2.12 -21.46
C GLY A 306 -2.14 1.89 -19.99
N ILE A 307 -1.88 0.64 -19.60
CA ILE A 307 -1.53 0.24 -18.24
C ILE A 307 -0.03 -0.07 -18.17
N ARG A 308 0.66 0.50 -17.17
CA ARG A 308 2.09 0.26 -16.92
C ARG A 308 2.33 -1.13 -16.31
N VAL A 309 3.52 -1.69 -16.53
CA VAL A 309 3.91 -3.01 -16.04
C VAL A 309 5.05 -2.94 -15.03
N SER A 310 4.83 -3.55 -13.86
CA SER A 310 5.85 -3.79 -12.83
C SER A 310 6.31 -5.23 -12.85
N ALA A 311 7.62 -5.45 -12.91
CA ALA A 311 8.21 -6.79 -12.94
C ALA A 311 9.06 -7.04 -11.69
N HIS A 312 8.80 -8.16 -11.02
CA HIS A 312 9.71 -8.72 -10.03
C HIS A 312 10.84 -9.46 -10.76
N ILE A 313 12.07 -9.03 -10.49
CA ILE A 313 13.33 -9.63 -10.97
C ILE A 313 14.35 -9.66 -9.85
N PHE A 314 15.32 -10.58 -9.96
CA PHE A 314 16.58 -10.53 -9.22
C PHE A 314 17.80 -10.66 -10.12
N ASP A 315 17.67 -11.26 -11.31
CA ASP A 315 18.81 -11.53 -12.17
C ASP A 315 19.06 -10.38 -13.18
N LEU A 316 20.34 -10.05 -13.40
CA LEU A 316 20.72 -8.99 -14.34
C LEU A 316 20.26 -9.27 -15.77
N GLU A 317 20.34 -10.52 -16.22
CA GLU A 317 19.94 -10.89 -17.58
C GLU A 317 18.44 -10.76 -17.81
N ASP A 318 17.62 -11.04 -16.77
CA ASP A 318 16.18 -10.81 -16.81
C ASP A 318 15.85 -9.33 -16.87
N ALA A 319 16.56 -8.52 -16.08
CA ALA A 319 16.40 -7.08 -16.10
C ALA A 319 16.66 -6.53 -17.51
N LYS A 320 17.76 -6.92 -18.16
CA LYS A 320 18.05 -6.57 -19.57
C LYS A 320 16.98 -7.09 -20.53
N GLY A 321 16.50 -8.32 -20.33
CA GLY A 321 15.44 -8.93 -21.15
C GLY A 321 14.13 -8.13 -21.12
N LEU A 322 13.68 -7.78 -19.92
CA LEU A 322 12.48 -6.97 -19.71
C LEU A 322 12.63 -5.55 -20.24
N LEU A 323 13.81 -4.95 -20.15
CA LEU A 323 14.06 -3.63 -20.74
C LEU A 323 13.93 -3.67 -22.27
N ARG A 324 14.42 -4.75 -22.91
CA ARG A 324 14.21 -4.97 -24.36
C ARG A 324 12.73 -5.19 -24.71
N ALA A 325 11.92 -5.62 -23.76
CA ALA A 325 10.47 -5.78 -23.90
C ALA A 325 9.68 -4.57 -23.40
N ASP A 326 10.32 -3.42 -23.17
CA ASP A 326 9.68 -2.14 -22.80
C ASP A 326 8.98 -2.17 -21.43
N VAL A 327 9.58 -2.84 -20.42
CA VAL A 327 9.04 -2.81 -19.05
C VAL A 327 9.08 -1.40 -18.46
N ASP A 328 8.03 -1.01 -17.75
CA ASP A 328 7.93 0.31 -17.13
C ASP A 328 8.66 0.42 -15.79
N ILE A 329 8.54 -0.62 -14.95
CA ILE A 329 8.91 -0.58 -13.53
C ILE A 329 9.60 -1.89 -13.12
N TYR A 330 10.78 -1.78 -12.54
CA TYR A 330 11.38 -2.88 -11.78
C TYR A 330 10.87 -2.81 -10.33
N ALA A 331 10.19 -3.86 -9.90
CA ALA A 331 9.62 -3.93 -8.56
C ALA A 331 10.69 -4.17 -7.46
N HIS A 332 11.84 -4.68 -7.87
CA HIS A 332 13.06 -4.86 -7.09
C HIS A 332 14.27 -4.59 -8.00
N GLY A 333 15.41 -4.26 -7.40
CA GLY A 333 16.69 -4.20 -8.11
C GLY A 333 17.30 -5.57 -8.38
N VAL A 334 18.33 -5.58 -9.23
CA VAL A 334 19.20 -6.73 -9.48
C VAL A 334 19.91 -7.14 -8.18
N ARG A 335 19.91 -8.44 -7.86
CA ARG A 335 20.42 -9.02 -6.60
C ARG A 335 21.46 -10.10 -6.79
N ASP A 336 21.55 -10.72 -7.97
CA ASP A 336 22.51 -11.80 -8.26
C ASP A 336 23.94 -11.29 -8.43
N MET A 337 24.11 -10.09 -9.00
CA MET A 337 25.41 -9.48 -9.24
C MET A 337 25.35 -7.95 -9.33
N ASP A 338 26.52 -7.32 -9.37
CA ASP A 338 26.63 -5.89 -9.66
C ASP A 338 26.16 -5.61 -11.10
N VAL A 339 25.31 -4.60 -11.29
CA VAL A 339 24.86 -4.17 -12.63
C VAL A 339 26.05 -3.72 -13.49
N ASP A 340 26.04 -4.06 -14.77
CA ASP A 340 27.13 -3.77 -15.70
C ASP A 340 26.91 -2.50 -16.53
N ASP A 341 27.94 -2.11 -17.29
CA ASP A 341 27.89 -0.91 -18.14
C ASP A 341 26.81 -1.03 -19.23
N GLU A 342 26.61 -2.23 -19.79
CA GLU A 342 25.57 -2.48 -20.80
C GLU A 342 24.18 -2.15 -20.25
N PHE A 343 23.83 -2.64 -19.06
CA PHE A 343 22.53 -2.37 -18.48
C PHE A 343 22.31 -0.88 -18.17
N ILE A 344 23.34 -0.19 -17.69
CA ILE A 344 23.29 1.27 -17.46
C ILE A 344 23.11 2.05 -18.77
N GLU A 345 23.82 1.65 -19.83
CA GLU A 345 23.66 2.24 -21.17
C GLU A 345 22.24 2.02 -21.71
N MET A 346 21.67 0.82 -21.53
CA MET A 346 20.29 0.52 -21.93
C MET A 346 19.27 1.37 -21.17
N LEU A 347 19.45 1.57 -19.86
CA LEU A 347 18.56 2.41 -19.05
C LEU A 347 18.62 3.88 -19.48
N ALA A 348 19.79 4.36 -19.90
CA ALA A 348 19.93 5.72 -20.43
C ALA A 348 19.15 5.92 -21.76
N GLU A 349 18.91 4.85 -22.52
CA GLU A 349 18.06 4.86 -23.72
C GLU A 349 16.56 4.80 -23.39
N GLN A 350 16.19 4.42 -22.16
CA GLN A 350 14.82 4.34 -21.65
C GLN A 350 14.65 5.15 -20.35
N PRO A 351 14.69 6.48 -20.43
CA PRO A 351 14.77 7.36 -19.24
C PRO A 351 13.51 7.34 -18.35
N ASP A 352 12.41 6.77 -18.83
CA ASP A 352 11.14 6.69 -18.10
C ASP A 352 11.01 5.40 -17.27
N THR A 353 11.97 4.47 -17.37
CA THR A 353 12.00 3.25 -16.58
C THR A 353 12.26 3.55 -15.11
N VAL A 354 11.44 2.97 -14.24
CA VAL A 354 11.52 3.18 -12.78
C VAL A 354 12.16 1.98 -12.10
N LEU A 355 13.06 2.24 -11.15
CA LEU A 355 13.50 1.27 -10.15
C LEU A 355 12.75 1.52 -8.84
N ILE A 356 12.00 0.54 -8.35
CA ILE A 356 11.60 0.51 -6.93
C ILE A 356 12.76 -0.06 -6.13
N ALA A 357 13.29 0.72 -5.20
CA ALA A 357 14.53 0.40 -4.47
C ALA A 357 14.45 -0.97 -3.77
N ASN A 358 13.44 -1.15 -2.93
CA ASN A 358 13.18 -2.35 -2.14
C ASN A 358 14.45 -3.03 -1.61
N MET A 359 15.10 -2.36 -0.66
CA MET A 359 16.40 -2.74 -0.10
C MET A 359 16.37 -4.02 0.73
N GLY A 360 15.17 -4.40 1.22
CA GLY A 360 14.98 -5.56 2.06
C GLY A 360 15.71 -5.47 3.40
N ALA A 361 15.84 -6.59 4.11
CA ALA A 361 16.55 -6.60 5.39
C ALA A 361 18.06 -6.39 5.18
N ARG A 362 18.70 -5.58 6.04
CA ARG A 362 20.15 -5.34 6.02
C ARG A 362 21.01 -6.50 6.52
N GLY A 363 20.43 -7.46 7.24
CA GLY A 363 21.20 -8.51 7.92
C GLY A 363 22.00 -7.99 9.14
N VAL A 364 21.62 -6.81 9.65
CA VAL A 364 22.09 -6.19 10.90
C VAL A 364 20.90 -5.62 11.66
N SER A 365 21.05 -5.51 12.98
CA SER A 365 20.06 -4.84 13.84
C SER A 365 19.85 -3.38 13.42
N THR A 366 18.59 -2.95 13.44
CA THR A 366 18.12 -1.60 13.13
C THR A 366 17.56 -1.01 14.42
N ASP A 367 17.95 0.21 14.79
CA ASP A 367 17.36 0.88 15.96
C ASP A 367 15.90 1.21 15.71
N LEU A 368 15.01 0.55 16.44
CA LEU A 368 13.56 0.71 16.39
C LEU A 368 12.99 1.33 17.67
N SER A 369 13.85 1.86 18.56
CA SER A 369 13.43 2.48 19.82
C SER A 369 12.48 3.67 19.63
N TRP A 370 12.50 4.31 18.46
CA TRP A 370 11.58 5.38 18.07
C TRP A 370 10.12 4.92 17.91
N LEU A 371 9.88 3.61 17.84
CA LEU A 371 8.54 3.01 17.86
C LEU A 371 7.94 2.91 19.27
N ALA A 372 8.69 3.30 20.31
CA ALA A 372 8.20 3.28 21.68
C ALA A 372 6.87 4.05 21.82
N GLY A 373 5.91 3.41 22.50
CA GLY A 373 4.56 3.94 22.69
C GLY A 373 3.57 3.58 21.57
N ALA A 374 4.06 3.21 20.38
CA ALA A 374 3.28 2.55 19.34
C ALA A 374 3.36 1.02 19.47
N TYR A 375 4.52 0.51 19.88
CA TYR A 375 4.79 -0.91 20.14
C TYR A 375 5.35 -1.11 21.55
N SER A 376 5.23 -2.33 22.07
CA SER A 376 5.85 -2.69 23.35
C SER A 376 7.36 -2.87 23.24
N ASP A 377 8.08 -2.66 24.35
CA ASP A 377 9.53 -2.89 24.41
C ASP A 377 9.92 -4.33 24.02
N GLU A 378 9.06 -5.31 24.31
CA GLU A 378 9.27 -6.72 23.96
C GLU A 378 9.18 -6.92 22.43
N GLU A 379 8.15 -6.38 21.78
CA GLU A 379 8.01 -6.45 20.32
C GLU A 379 9.15 -5.75 19.60
N ILE A 380 9.58 -4.57 20.10
CA ILE A 380 10.73 -3.85 19.55
C ILE A 380 11.99 -4.72 19.66
N ALA A 381 12.27 -5.28 20.84
CA ALA A 381 13.44 -6.13 21.05
C ALA A 381 13.42 -7.40 20.18
N GLU A 382 12.24 -8.01 19.96
CA GLU A 382 12.09 -9.16 19.07
C GLU A 382 12.38 -8.81 17.61
N LEU A 383 11.86 -7.67 17.13
CA LEU A 383 12.12 -7.16 15.78
C LEU A 383 13.61 -6.88 15.55
N GLU A 384 14.27 -6.25 16.52
CA GLU A 384 15.69 -5.91 16.46
C GLU A 384 16.59 -7.15 16.51
N ALA A 385 16.20 -8.18 17.27
CA ALA A 385 16.95 -9.42 17.40
C ALA A 385 16.85 -10.32 16.15
N ALA A 386 15.74 -10.26 15.42
CA ALA A 386 15.50 -11.06 14.22
C ALA A 386 16.37 -10.64 13.01
N ALA A 387 17.15 -9.56 13.12
CA ALA A 387 17.79 -8.91 11.99
C ALA A 387 19.25 -9.34 11.72
N ASP A 388 19.98 -9.98 12.65
CA ASP A 388 21.39 -10.35 12.45
C ASP A 388 21.54 -11.64 11.63
N ASN A 389 21.96 -11.50 10.37
CA ASN A 389 22.17 -12.62 9.46
C ASN A 389 23.25 -12.28 8.41
N PRO A 390 24.38 -13.02 8.34
CA PRO A 390 25.48 -12.72 7.43
C PRO A 390 25.12 -12.90 5.95
N ASP A 391 24.30 -13.89 5.61
CA ASP A 391 23.93 -14.17 4.21
C ASP A 391 23.03 -13.04 3.67
N ILE A 392 22.10 -12.55 4.51
CA ILE A 392 21.27 -11.37 4.19
C ILE A 392 22.15 -10.13 4.00
N ARG A 393 23.19 -9.96 4.82
CA ARG A 393 24.09 -8.81 4.75
C ARG A 393 24.89 -8.78 3.44
N GLU A 394 25.33 -9.93 2.95
CA GLU A 394 26.01 -10.04 1.67
C GLU A 394 25.07 -9.68 0.51
N ALA A 395 23.87 -10.25 0.48
CA ALA A 395 22.85 -9.95 -0.52
C ALA A 395 22.42 -8.47 -0.51
N HIS A 396 22.26 -7.87 0.68
CA HIS A 396 21.99 -6.43 0.81
C HIS A 396 23.14 -5.57 0.26
N GLY A 397 24.39 -6.02 0.38
CA GLY A 397 25.54 -5.32 -0.17
C GLY A 397 25.52 -5.19 -1.69
N ILE A 398 25.02 -6.20 -2.42
CA ILE A 398 24.84 -6.12 -3.89
C ILE A 398 23.76 -5.09 -4.23
N GLN A 399 22.60 -5.19 -3.57
CA GLN A 399 21.49 -4.26 -3.76
C GLN A 399 21.89 -2.81 -3.51
N ALA A 400 22.64 -2.55 -2.44
CA ALA A 400 23.10 -1.21 -2.10
C ALA A 400 24.03 -0.62 -3.17
N ARG A 401 24.98 -1.41 -3.67
CA ARG A 401 25.87 -0.97 -4.77
C ARG A 401 25.09 -0.71 -6.06
N ASN A 402 24.12 -1.56 -6.37
CA ASN A 402 23.28 -1.43 -7.56
C ASN A 402 22.37 -0.20 -7.49
N LEU A 403 21.70 0.03 -6.34
CA LEU A 403 20.89 1.23 -6.12
C LEU A 403 21.73 2.50 -6.29
N ALA A 404 22.91 2.57 -5.64
CA ALA A 404 23.79 3.72 -5.73
C ALA A 404 24.20 4.01 -7.19
N ARG A 405 24.62 2.96 -7.90
CA ARG A 405 25.07 3.05 -9.29
C ARG A 405 23.94 3.48 -10.24
N MET A 406 22.74 2.90 -10.08
CA MET A 406 21.58 3.26 -10.90
C MET A 406 21.09 4.68 -10.60
N SER A 407 21.09 5.08 -9.32
CA SER A 407 20.78 6.46 -8.92
C SER A 407 21.79 7.47 -9.50
N GLU A 408 23.09 7.17 -9.44
CA GLU A 408 24.14 8.03 -10.02
C GLU A 408 24.00 8.14 -11.55
N ALA A 409 23.53 7.08 -12.21
CA ALA A 409 23.22 7.08 -13.64
C ALA A 409 21.94 7.86 -14.00
N GLY A 410 21.18 8.36 -13.03
CA GLY A 410 19.97 9.15 -13.25
C GLY A 410 18.71 8.33 -13.49
N VAL A 411 18.70 7.04 -13.14
CA VAL A 411 17.49 6.21 -13.17
C VAL A 411 16.46 6.77 -12.18
N ILE A 412 15.18 6.78 -12.56
CA ILE A 412 14.11 7.18 -11.66
C ILE A 412 13.97 6.14 -10.55
N VAL A 413 14.29 6.53 -9.31
CA VAL A 413 14.11 5.68 -8.13
C VAL A 413 12.80 6.01 -7.43
N ALA A 414 12.04 5.00 -7.04
CA ALA A 414 10.87 5.09 -6.19
C ALA A 414 11.05 4.23 -4.92
N LEU A 415 10.44 4.66 -3.80
CA LEU A 415 10.42 3.88 -2.56
C LEU A 415 9.39 2.75 -2.63
N GLY A 416 9.75 1.56 -2.14
CA GLY A 416 8.81 0.46 -1.94
C GLY A 416 9.34 -0.60 -0.96
N THR A 417 8.49 -1.14 -0.09
CA THR A 417 8.93 -1.99 1.04
C THR A 417 8.69 -3.50 0.86
N ASP A 418 7.86 -3.91 -0.09
CA ASP A 418 7.48 -5.30 -0.39
C ASP A 418 6.90 -6.07 0.82
N GLY A 419 6.35 -5.34 1.78
CA GLY A 419 5.75 -5.88 2.99
C GLY A 419 4.50 -5.11 3.42
N ASN A 420 3.94 -5.47 4.58
CA ASN A 420 2.78 -4.78 5.15
C ASN A 420 3.06 -4.06 6.47
N THR A 421 4.32 -3.71 6.72
CA THR A 421 4.71 -3.03 7.95
C THR A 421 4.52 -1.52 7.78
N PRO A 422 3.59 -0.86 8.52
CA PRO A 422 3.21 0.53 8.25
C PRO A 422 4.35 1.56 8.33
N TRP A 423 5.31 1.30 9.22
CA TRP A 423 6.46 2.17 9.49
C TRP A 423 7.71 1.85 8.65
N ALA A 424 7.71 0.75 7.89
CA ALA A 424 8.86 0.31 7.12
C ALA A 424 9.40 1.34 6.13
N PRO A 425 8.60 2.25 5.52
CA PRO A 425 9.13 3.29 4.66
C PRO A 425 10.20 4.17 5.32
N HIS A 426 10.11 4.43 6.63
CA HIS A 426 11.16 5.19 7.34
C HIS A 426 12.48 4.43 7.49
N VAL A 427 12.45 3.10 7.48
CA VAL A 427 13.66 2.28 7.50
C VAL A 427 14.22 2.17 6.08
N GLU A 428 13.36 1.96 5.09
CA GLU A 428 13.74 1.95 3.68
C GLU A 428 14.44 3.26 3.27
N MET A 429 13.92 4.43 3.70
CA MET A 429 14.59 5.72 3.46
C MET A 429 15.98 5.81 4.10
N GLU A 430 16.18 5.25 5.30
CA GLU A 430 17.51 5.16 5.93
C GLU A 430 18.43 4.26 5.10
N ASP A 431 17.93 3.12 4.63
CA ASP A 431 18.70 2.15 3.87
C ASP A 431 19.11 2.69 2.49
N MET A 432 18.26 3.48 1.85
CA MET A 432 18.59 4.19 0.60
C MET A 432 19.73 5.22 0.81
N VAL A 433 19.73 5.96 1.93
CA VAL A 433 20.83 6.88 2.26
C VAL A 433 22.12 6.10 2.56
N LEU A 434 22.02 5.01 3.31
CA LEU A 434 23.17 4.15 3.61
C LEU A 434 23.75 3.47 2.38
N ALA A 435 22.92 3.22 1.36
CA ALA A 435 23.36 2.72 0.06
C ALA A 435 24.15 3.78 -0.73
N GLY A 436 23.94 5.07 -0.47
CA GLY A 436 24.72 6.17 -1.05
C GLY A 436 23.89 7.29 -1.69
N MET A 437 22.56 7.24 -1.61
CA MET A 437 21.70 8.35 -2.06
C MET A 437 21.77 9.52 -1.07
N SER A 438 21.58 10.75 -1.55
CA SER A 438 21.43 11.91 -0.66
C SER A 438 20.05 11.91 0.02
N PRO A 439 19.89 12.50 1.22
CA PRO A 439 18.57 12.65 1.83
C PRO A 439 17.55 13.37 0.94
N ALA A 440 17.97 14.35 0.15
CA ALA A 440 17.12 15.06 -0.81
C ALA A 440 16.59 14.11 -1.90
N ASP A 441 17.47 13.30 -2.51
CA ASP A 441 17.08 12.33 -3.55
C ASP A 441 16.17 11.25 -2.98
N VAL A 442 16.42 10.79 -1.74
CA VAL A 442 15.54 9.83 -1.06
C VAL A 442 14.15 10.42 -0.80
N ILE A 443 14.05 11.69 -0.40
CA ILE A 443 12.74 12.34 -0.26
C ILE A 443 12.01 12.41 -1.59
N VAL A 444 12.68 12.77 -2.70
CA VAL A 444 12.07 12.76 -4.04
C VAL A 444 11.60 11.34 -4.42
N ALA A 445 12.42 10.33 -4.17
CA ALA A 445 12.11 8.93 -4.43
C ALA A 445 10.90 8.45 -3.62
N ALA A 446 10.81 8.84 -2.34
CA ALA A 446 9.75 8.47 -1.40
C ALA A 446 8.46 9.28 -1.56
N THR A 447 8.45 10.34 -2.36
CA THR A 447 7.29 11.23 -2.53
C THR A 447 6.89 11.32 -4.00
N ARG A 448 7.47 12.27 -4.74
CA ARG A 448 7.11 12.58 -6.13
C ARG A 448 7.25 11.37 -7.05
N ASN A 449 8.39 10.68 -7.01
CA ASN A 449 8.63 9.56 -7.93
C ASN A 449 7.73 8.36 -7.62
N ALA A 450 7.60 8.00 -6.34
CA ALA A 450 6.69 6.94 -5.92
C ALA A 450 5.23 7.24 -6.27
N ALA A 451 4.77 8.50 -6.12
CA ALA A 451 3.44 8.91 -6.56
C ALA A 451 3.27 8.80 -8.09
N ALA A 452 4.22 9.32 -8.86
CA ALA A 452 4.20 9.29 -10.32
C ALA A 452 4.26 7.86 -10.89
N THR A 453 4.93 6.94 -10.19
CA THR A 453 5.03 5.51 -10.56
C THR A 453 3.65 4.87 -10.78
N VAL A 454 2.65 5.32 -10.02
CA VAL A 454 1.28 4.78 -10.03
C VAL A 454 0.22 5.83 -10.37
N GLY A 455 0.60 6.90 -11.07
CA GLY A 455 -0.34 7.91 -11.57
C GLY A 455 -1.05 8.72 -10.49
N LEU A 456 -0.45 8.88 -9.31
CA LEU A 456 -0.97 9.73 -8.23
C LEU A 456 -0.52 11.19 -8.39
N ASP A 457 -0.78 11.78 -9.57
CA ASP A 457 -0.31 13.12 -9.96
C ASP A 457 -0.78 14.23 -9.01
N GLN A 458 -1.92 14.03 -8.37
CA GLN A 458 -2.50 14.97 -7.41
C GLN A 458 -1.73 15.07 -6.08
N MET A 459 -0.67 14.28 -5.85
CA MET A 459 0.12 14.32 -4.62
C MET A 459 1.63 14.16 -4.89
N GLY A 460 2.40 13.87 -3.83
CA GLY A 460 3.85 13.66 -3.92
C GLY A 460 4.69 14.94 -3.99
N ALA A 461 4.06 16.13 -3.94
CA ALA A 461 4.76 17.40 -3.79
C ALA A 461 3.89 18.42 -3.06
N ILE A 462 4.52 19.39 -2.39
CA ILE A 462 3.85 20.58 -1.84
C ILE A 462 3.87 21.65 -2.92
N GLU A 463 2.80 21.68 -3.72
CA GLU A 463 2.68 22.53 -4.90
C GLU A 463 1.22 22.95 -5.09
N ALA A 464 1.01 24.15 -5.66
CA ALA A 464 -0.34 24.63 -5.94
C ALA A 464 -1.12 23.67 -6.86
N GLY A 465 -2.38 23.39 -6.51
CA GLY A 465 -3.26 22.47 -7.22
C GLY A 465 -3.14 21.01 -6.75
N LYS A 466 -2.14 20.65 -5.93
CA LYS A 466 -2.02 19.32 -5.34
C LYS A 466 -2.82 19.20 -4.05
N SER A 467 -3.16 17.96 -3.71
CA SER A 467 -3.78 17.60 -2.43
C SER A 467 -2.86 18.01 -1.27
N ALA A 468 -3.46 18.54 -0.20
CA ALA A 468 -2.77 18.94 1.02
C ALA A 468 -2.43 17.71 1.88
N ASP A 469 -1.54 16.86 1.36
CA ASP A 469 -0.98 15.71 2.07
C ASP A 469 0.49 15.96 2.42
N PHE A 470 0.75 16.32 3.68
CA PHE A 470 2.10 16.61 4.16
C PHE A 470 2.29 16.18 5.61
N ILE A 471 3.55 15.99 6.00
CA ILE A 471 3.97 15.71 7.37
C ILE A 471 4.75 16.89 7.93
N VAL A 472 4.54 17.17 9.22
CA VAL A 472 5.30 18.17 9.98
C VAL A 472 6.26 17.43 10.89
N LEU A 473 7.54 17.79 10.83
CA LEU A 473 8.65 17.14 11.51
C LEU A 473 9.32 18.09 12.50
N GLU A 474 9.71 17.56 13.66
CA GLU A 474 10.43 18.31 14.71
C GLU A 474 11.90 18.58 14.37
N ALA A 475 12.41 18.01 13.28
CA ALA A 475 13.80 18.11 12.87
C ALA A 475 13.91 18.00 11.33
N ASP A 476 15.01 18.51 10.77
CA ASP A 476 15.22 18.59 9.32
C ASP A 476 15.63 17.20 8.76
N PRO A 477 14.82 16.56 7.90
CA PRO A 477 15.17 15.29 7.28
C PRO A 477 16.28 15.39 6.23
N LEU A 478 16.66 16.60 5.79
CA LEU A 478 17.82 16.81 4.92
C LEU A 478 19.15 16.74 5.68
N GLU A 479 19.16 16.99 6.99
CA GLU A 479 20.35 16.82 7.84
C GLU A 479 20.55 15.35 8.23
N ASP A 480 19.47 14.65 8.55
CA ASP A 480 19.44 13.23 8.87
C ASP A 480 18.09 12.65 8.47
N ILE A 481 18.08 11.71 7.53
CA ILE A 481 16.85 11.12 6.98
C ILE A 481 16.00 10.41 8.05
N THR A 482 16.60 9.98 9.16
CA THR A 482 15.88 9.37 10.28
C THR A 482 14.99 10.38 11.01
N ASN A 483 15.18 11.69 10.81
CA ASN A 483 14.28 12.72 11.33
C ASN A 483 12.86 12.64 10.76
N THR A 484 12.64 11.90 9.66
CA THR A 484 11.29 11.55 9.17
C THR A 484 10.45 10.80 10.21
N ARG A 485 11.09 10.18 11.22
CA ARG A 485 10.44 9.48 12.35
C ARG A 485 9.91 10.44 13.42
N ARG A 486 10.39 11.68 13.44
CA ARG A 486 10.08 12.70 14.47
C ARG A 486 8.88 13.54 14.05
N ILE A 487 7.76 12.87 13.80
CA ILE A 487 6.55 13.48 13.27
C ILE A 487 5.81 14.20 14.40
N ALA A 488 5.58 15.51 14.23
CA ALA A 488 4.72 16.32 15.08
C ALA A 488 3.24 16.13 14.69
N SER A 489 2.92 16.28 13.40
CA SER A 489 1.57 16.09 12.87
C SER A 489 1.59 15.57 11.43
N VAL A 490 0.47 14.98 11.01
CA VAL A 490 0.25 14.46 9.65
C VAL A 490 -1.05 15.05 9.14
N TYR A 491 -1.03 15.57 7.93
CA TYR A 491 -2.22 16.07 7.24
C TYR A 491 -2.51 15.20 6.03
N MET A 492 -3.77 14.79 5.88
CA MET A 492 -4.30 14.07 4.72
C MET A 492 -5.45 14.87 4.15
N ARG A 493 -5.34 15.33 2.90
CA ARG A 493 -6.33 16.20 2.24
C ARG A 493 -6.69 17.41 3.11
N GLY A 494 -5.70 18.01 3.76
CA GLY A 494 -5.86 19.18 4.64
C GLY A 494 -6.42 18.89 6.03
N GLU A 495 -6.81 17.65 6.33
CA GLU A 495 -7.28 17.25 7.66
C GLU A 495 -6.16 16.64 8.49
N GLU A 496 -6.02 17.07 9.73
CA GLU A 496 -5.03 16.49 10.65
C GLU A 496 -5.44 15.06 11.06
N VAL A 497 -4.52 14.11 10.87
CA VAL A 497 -4.71 12.72 11.29
C VAL A 497 -4.66 12.65 12.81
N ASN A 498 -5.69 12.07 13.44
CA ASN A 498 -5.68 11.84 14.88
C ASN A 498 -4.68 10.73 15.26
N ARG A 499 -3.49 11.14 15.71
CA ARG A 499 -2.44 10.22 16.14
C ARG A 499 -2.57 9.76 17.59
N SER A 500 -3.51 10.32 18.36
CA SER A 500 -3.80 9.90 19.74
C SER A 500 -4.71 8.67 19.84
N SER A 501 -5.53 8.40 18.82
CA SER A 501 -6.51 7.30 18.83
C SER A 501 -5.91 5.91 18.55
N TYR A 502 -4.66 5.86 18.11
CA TYR A 502 -3.90 4.64 17.79
C TYR A 502 -2.73 4.39 18.75
N GLY A 503 -2.64 5.14 19.86
CA GLY A 503 -1.64 4.94 20.90
C GLY A 503 -1.92 3.66 21.70
N GLY A 504 -1.45 2.53 21.19
CA GLY A 504 -1.64 1.19 21.73
C GLY A 504 -1.99 0.20 20.62
N MET A 505 -1.13 0.11 19.60
CA MET A 505 -1.24 -0.93 18.56
C MET A 505 -0.77 -2.28 19.10
#